data_AF-A0A0P1EWR5-F1
#
_entry.id   AF-A0A0P1EWR5-F1
#
_cell.length_a   1.000
_cell.length_b   1.000
_cell.length_c   1.000
_cell.angle_alpha   90.00
_cell.angle_beta   90.00
_cell.angle_gamma   90.00
#
_symmetry.space_group_name_H-M   'P 1'
#
loop_
_entity.id
_entity.type
_entity.pdbx_description
1 polymer ?
#
loop_
_entity_poly.entity_id
_entity_poly.type
_entity_poly.pdbx_seq_one_letter_code
_entity_poly.pdbx_strand_id
1 'polypeptide(L)'
;MNVSARSSRVRMVAGHSREKPALVIEINRTVSQLRKTMRRNREMFPPSLRNQLSNLVGHSARIHARNLRYVHPGMKKMAEWGECSERQARANFSMLKAAGVIVPHSYGNGGRRAARFKINPIALKVWLVRQGAKPHPTLLARLDRFLTPKNREFS
;
A
#
# COMPACT_ATOMS: atom_id res chain seq x y z
N MET A 1 3.06 -22.12 53.63
CA MET A 1 3.86 -21.21 52.78
C MET A 1 3.69 -21.64 51.33
N ASN A 2 2.93 -20.87 50.55
CA ASN A 2 2.59 -21.16 49.15
C ASN A 2 3.46 -20.29 48.24
N VAL A 3 4.29 -20.89 47.39
CA VAL A 3 4.84 -20.21 46.21
C VAL A 3 4.70 -21.12 45.01
N SER A 4 3.59 -20.92 44.30
CA SER A 4 3.24 -21.52 43.01
C SER A 4 4.27 -21.11 41.95
N ALA A 5 5.12 -22.03 41.53
CA ALA A 5 5.98 -21.88 40.37
C ALA A 5 5.14 -21.83 39.08
N ARG A 6 4.75 -20.62 38.66
CA ARG A 6 4.17 -20.40 37.33
C ARG A 6 5.27 -20.56 36.29
N SER A 7 5.32 -21.74 35.68
CA SER A 7 6.06 -22.03 34.47
C SER A 7 5.57 -21.12 33.34
N SER A 8 6.35 -20.09 33.05
CA SER A 8 6.12 -19.15 31.94
C SER A 8 6.32 -19.88 30.62
N ARG A 9 5.22 -20.38 30.04
CA ARG A 9 5.16 -20.81 28.64
C ARG A 9 5.49 -19.61 27.75
N VAL A 10 6.73 -19.56 27.27
CA VAL A 10 7.15 -18.69 26.16
C VAL A 10 6.40 -19.18 24.92
N ARG A 11 5.26 -18.56 24.59
CA ARG A 11 4.68 -18.68 23.26
C ARG A 11 5.62 -17.96 22.30
N MET A 12 6.41 -18.72 21.55
CA MET A 12 7.10 -18.21 20.36
C MET A 12 6.04 -17.69 19.39
N VAL A 13 5.93 -16.37 19.25
CA VAL A 13 4.99 -15.73 18.34
C VAL A 13 5.62 -15.64 16.95
N ALA A 14 4.91 -16.28 16.01
CA ALA A 14 4.78 -15.98 14.58
C ALA A 14 5.98 -16.24 13.66
N GLY A 15 5.85 -17.34 12.92
CA GLY A 15 6.56 -17.59 11.68
C GLY A 15 6.37 -16.45 10.68
N HIS A 16 7.47 -16.10 10.02
CA HIS A 16 7.45 -15.31 8.81
C HIS A 16 6.64 -16.10 7.78
N SER A 17 5.37 -15.75 7.61
CA SER A 17 4.54 -16.30 6.53
C SER A 17 5.22 -15.95 5.22
N ARG A 18 6.00 -16.89 4.65
CA ARG A 18 6.60 -16.74 3.33
C ARG A 18 5.46 -16.44 2.37
N GLU A 19 5.48 -15.26 1.75
CA GLU A 19 4.52 -14.92 0.71
C GLU A 19 4.58 -16.01 -0.36
N LYS A 20 3.45 -16.62 -0.69
CA LYS A 20 3.39 -17.66 -1.73
C LYS A 20 3.98 -17.06 -3.03
N PRO A 21 4.96 -17.71 -3.70
CA PRO A 21 5.61 -17.13 -4.88
C PRO A 21 4.62 -16.66 -5.97
N ALA A 22 3.54 -17.41 -6.17
CA ALA A 22 2.46 -17.04 -7.09
C ALA A 22 1.81 -15.68 -6.76
N LEU A 23 1.59 -15.38 -5.48
CA LEU A 23 1.00 -14.11 -5.04
C LEU A 23 1.94 -12.93 -5.33
N VAL A 24 3.24 -13.11 -5.07
CA VAL A 24 4.25 -12.08 -5.37
C VAL A 24 4.28 -11.76 -6.86
N ILE A 25 4.19 -12.79 -7.71
CA ILE A 25 4.13 -12.63 -9.17
C ILE A 25 2.88 -11.85 -9.59
N GLU A 26 1.71 -12.16 -9.02
CA GLU A 26 0.47 -11.42 -9.33
C GLU A 26 0.53 -9.94 -8.91
N ILE A 27 1.11 -9.66 -7.73
CA ILE A 27 1.33 -8.29 -7.25
C ILE A 27 2.25 -7.55 -8.23
N ASN A 28 3.38 -8.16 -8.61
CA ASN A 28 4.34 -7.54 -9.54
C ASN A 28 3.72 -7.29 -10.93
N ARG A 29 2.90 -8.22 -11.44
CA ARG A 29 2.14 -8.04 -12.68
C ARG A 29 1.17 -6.85 -12.58
N THR A 30 0.48 -6.72 -11.45
CA THR A 30 -0.45 -5.60 -11.18
C THR A 30 0.29 -4.26 -11.16
N VAL A 31 1.42 -4.19 -10.46
CA VAL A 31 2.29 -3.00 -10.37
C VAL A 31 2.79 -2.60 -11.77
N SER A 32 3.26 -3.56 -12.56
CA SER A 32 3.73 -3.33 -13.94
C SER A 32 2.61 -2.82 -14.83
N GLN A 33 1.41 -3.40 -14.74
CA GLN A 33 0.25 -2.95 -15.51
C GLN A 33 -0.23 -1.55 -15.10
N LEU A 34 -0.20 -1.23 -13.81
CA LEU A 34 -0.50 0.12 -13.31
C LEU A 34 0.48 1.15 -13.88
N ARG A 35 1.79 0.85 -13.85
CA ARG A 35 2.82 1.72 -14.42
C ARG A 35 2.62 1.92 -15.93
N LYS A 36 2.35 0.85 -16.68
CA LYS A 36 2.04 0.91 -18.12
C LYS A 36 0.80 1.76 -18.41
N THR A 37 -0.22 1.66 -17.57
CA THR A 37 -1.47 2.43 -17.69
C THR A 37 -1.20 3.92 -17.51
N MET A 38 -0.52 4.32 -16.43
CA MET A 38 -0.16 5.72 -16.21
C MET A 38 0.80 6.27 -17.28
N ARG A 39 1.65 5.42 -17.88
CA ARG A 39 2.57 5.84 -18.95
C ARG A 39 1.85 6.34 -20.22
N ARG A 40 0.58 5.96 -20.42
CA ARG A 40 -0.23 6.39 -21.58
C ARG A 40 -0.62 7.87 -21.50
N ASN A 41 -0.66 8.45 -20.30
CA ASN A 41 -0.90 9.88 -20.11
C ASN A 41 0.30 10.52 -19.38
N ARG A 42 1.37 10.83 -20.13
CA ARG A 42 2.64 11.27 -19.53
C ARG A 42 2.56 12.65 -18.87
N GLU A 43 1.67 13.51 -19.36
CA GLU A 43 1.47 14.87 -18.85
C GLU A 43 0.87 14.83 -17.45
N MET A 44 -0.18 14.03 -17.24
CA MET A 44 -0.82 13.89 -15.92
C MET A 44 -0.01 13.00 -14.96
N PHE A 45 0.85 12.12 -15.49
CA PHE A 45 1.64 11.19 -14.70
C PHE A 45 3.14 11.31 -14.97
N PRO A 46 3.84 12.25 -14.31
CA PRO A 46 5.29 12.36 -14.40
C PRO A 46 5.98 11.08 -13.92
N PRO A 47 7.20 10.77 -14.40
CA PRO A 47 7.91 9.54 -14.06
C PRO A 47 7.98 9.26 -12.56
N SER A 48 8.27 10.28 -11.75
CA SER A 48 8.40 10.15 -10.30
C SER A 48 7.10 9.70 -9.63
N LEU A 49 5.97 10.31 -10.02
CA LEU A 49 4.65 9.92 -9.53
C LEU A 49 4.31 8.49 -9.93
N ARG A 50 4.59 8.11 -11.18
CA ARG A 50 4.32 6.74 -11.67
C ARG A 50 5.09 5.70 -10.88
N ASN A 51 6.38 5.94 -10.66
CA ASN A 51 7.25 5.03 -9.93
C ASN A 51 6.80 4.96 -8.47
N GLN A 52 6.62 6.11 -7.83
CA GLN A 52 6.20 6.21 -6.42
C GLN A 52 4.85 5.54 -6.18
N LEU A 53 3.82 5.83 -6.97
CA LEU A 53 2.49 5.25 -6.80
C LEU A 53 2.49 3.74 -7.09
N SER A 54 3.14 3.28 -8.15
CA SER A 54 3.18 1.86 -8.50
C SER A 54 3.89 1.03 -7.41
N ASN A 55 5.00 1.54 -6.88
CA ASN A 55 5.73 0.91 -5.78
C ASN A 55 4.93 0.96 -4.47
N LEU A 56 4.25 2.07 -4.19
CA LEU A 56 3.37 2.20 -3.03
C LEU A 56 2.22 1.18 -3.07
N VAL A 57 1.56 1.01 -4.22
CA VAL A 57 0.52 -0.02 -4.43
C VAL A 57 1.07 -1.43 -4.21
N GLY A 58 2.25 -1.73 -4.79
CA GLY A 58 2.90 -3.02 -4.59
C GLY A 58 3.25 -3.29 -3.14
N HIS A 59 3.74 -2.29 -2.42
CA HIS A 59 4.04 -2.39 -1.00
C HIS A 59 2.77 -2.60 -0.16
N SER A 60 1.71 -1.82 -0.43
CA SER A 60 0.42 -1.98 0.26
C SER A 60 -0.19 -3.36 0.03
N ALA A 61 -0.11 -3.89 -1.19
CA ALA A 61 -0.60 -5.23 -1.53
C ALA A 61 0.15 -6.33 -0.75
N ARG A 62 1.48 -6.21 -0.62
CA ARG A 62 2.29 -7.17 0.17
C ARG A 62 1.98 -7.07 1.66
N ILE A 63 1.78 -5.86 2.18
CA ILE A 63 1.36 -5.63 3.58
C ILE A 63 -0.01 -6.27 3.84
N HIS A 64 -0.97 -6.09 2.94
CA HIS A 64 -2.29 -6.71 3.04
C HIS A 64 -2.22 -8.25 2.96
N ALA A 65 -1.34 -8.79 2.11
CA ALA A 65 -1.08 -10.23 2.05
C ALA A 65 -0.56 -10.81 3.38
N ARG A 66 0.07 -9.97 4.21
CA ARG A 66 0.53 -10.31 5.57
C ARG A 66 -0.51 -9.98 6.66
N ASN A 67 -1.75 -9.69 6.29
CA ASN A 67 -2.85 -9.28 7.18
C ASN A 67 -2.62 -7.97 7.94
N LEU A 68 -1.72 -7.10 7.46
CA LEU A 68 -1.54 -5.74 7.98
C LEU A 68 -2.45 -4.78 7.20
N ARG A 69 -2.96 -3.73 7.87
CA ARG A 69 -3.99 -2.83 7.31
C ARG A 69 -3.47 -1.45 6.87
N TYR A 70 -2.21 -1.16 7.12
CA TYR A 70 -1.63 0.16 6.87
C TYR A 70 -0.16 0.07 6.47
N VAL A 71 0.30 1.11 5.81
CA VAL A 71 1.69 1.27 5.38
C VAL A 71 2.35 2.44 6.12
N HIS A 72 3.68 2.36 6.29
CA HIS A 72 4.48 3.45 6.85
C HIS A 72 5.87 3.61 6.17
N PRO A 73 5.92 3.82 4.84
CA PRO A 73 7.15 4.24 4.18
C PRO A 73 7.38 5.73 4.49
N GLY A 74 8.37 6.05 5.33
CA GLY A 74 8.78 7.44 5.53
C GLY A 74 9.13 8.14 4.20
N MET A 75 9.24 9.48 4.20
CA MET A 75 9.41 10.25 2.96
C MET A 75 10.67 9.88 2.17
N LYS A 76 11.78 9.55 2.85
CA LYS A 76 12.98 9.01 2.20
C LYS A 76 12.68 7.77 1.35
N LYS A 77 11.89 6.83 1.88
CA LYS A 77 11.51 5.61 1.15
C LYS A 77 10.57 5.91 -0.02
N MET A 78 9.66 6.86 0.17
CA MET A 78 8.78 7.34 -0.90
C MET A 78 9.57 8.00 -2.03
N ALA A 79 10.65 8.73 -1.70
CA ALA A 79 11.55 9.35 -2.64
C ALA A 79 12.37 8.31 -3.43
N GLU A 80 12.91 7.30 -2.74
CA GLU A 80 13.57 6.15 -3.38
C GLU A 80 12.63 5.44 -4.36
N TRP A 81 11.38 5.19 -3.96
CA TRP A 81 10.39 4.57 -4.84
C TRP A 81 9.99 5.43 -6.02
N GLY A 82 10.03 6.75 -5.87
CA GLY A 82 9.78 7.72 -6.92
C GLY A 82 11.00 8.02 -7.78
N GLU A 83 12.18 7.52 -7.42
CA GLU A 83 13.46 7.91 -8.05
C GLU A 83 13.59 9.44 -8.12
N CYS A 84 13.26 10.14 -7.03
CA CYS A 84 13.18 11.59 -6.97
C CYS A 84 13.65 12.16 -5.63
N SER A 85 13.68 13.49 -5.50
CA SER A 85 13.96 14.15 -4.22
C SER A 85 12.82 13.94 -3.21
N GLU A 86 13.11 14.08 -1.91
CA GLU A 86 12.06 14.04 -0.87
C GLU A 86 11.02 15.16 -1.03
N ARG A 87 11.43 16.32 -1.56
CA ARG A 87 10.51 17.44 -1.85
C ARG A 87 9.49 17.04 -2.91
N GLN A 88 9.93 16.42 -4.01
CA GLN A 88 9.04 15.91 -5.06
C GLN A 88 8.17 14.76 -4.54
N ALA A 89 8.74 13.85 -3.76
CA ALA A 89 7.99 12.75 -3.16
C ALA A 89 6.86 13.23 -2.25
N ARG A 90 7.12 14.30 -1.47
CA ARG A 90 6.13 14.98 -0.63
C ARG A 90 5.04 15.66 -1.46
N ALA A 91 5.40 16.33 -2.56
CA ALA A 91 4.42 16.94 -3.46
C ALA A 91 3.49 15.87 -4.08
N ASN A 92 4.07 14.77 -4.59
CA ASN A 92 3.32 13.62 -5.09
C ASN A 92 2.40 13.03 -4.01
N PHE A 93 2.90 12.86 -2.78
CA PHE A 93 2.11 12.36 -1.65
C PHE A 93 0.94 13.29 -1.33
N SER A 94 1.16 14.61 -1.26
CA SER A 94 0.11 15.60 -1.01
C SER A 94 -0.96 15.58 -2.08
N MET A 95 -0.59 15.45 -3.35
CA MET A 95 -1.53 15.32 -4.46
C MET A 95 -2.35 14.03 -4.38
N LEU A 96 -1.71 12.88 -4.06
CA LEU A 96 -2.43 11.62 -3.86
C LEU A 96 -3.37 11.68 -2.64
N LYS A 97 -2.97 12.37 -1.59
CA LYS A 97 -3.81 12.63 -0.41
C LYS A 97 -5.01 13.52 -0.76
N ALA A 98 -4.79 14.61 -1.50
CA ALA A 98 -5.85 15.51 -1.96
C ALA A 98 -6.84 14.81 -2.89
N ALA A 99 -6.37 13.86 -3.71
CA ALA A 99 -7.21 13.00 -4.54
C ALA A 99 -7.96 11.91 -3.75
N GLY A 100 -7.77 11.80 -2.44
CA GLY A 100 -8.36 10.76 -1.60
C GLY A 100 -7.78 9.37 -1.82
N VAL A 101 -6.74 9.23 -2.65
CA VAL A 101 -6.05 7.96 -2.93
C VAL A 101 -5.32 7.46 -1.70
N ILE A 102 -4.66 8.36 -0.98
CA ILE A 102 -4.01 8.07 0.30
C ILE A 102 -4.90 8.66 1.40
N VAL A 103 -5.36 7.80 2.30
CA VAL A 103 -6.15 8.24 3.46
C VAL A 103 -5.42 7.88 4.76
N PRO A 104 -5.43 8.79 5.75
CA PRO A 104 -4.85 8.50 7.06
C PRO A 104 -5.58 7.32 7.70
N HIS A 105 -4.81 6.50 8.43
CA HIS A 105 -5.34 5.39 9.21
C HIS A 105 -5.12 5.70 10.70
N SER A 106 -6.11 6.38 11.30
CA SER A 106 -6.13 6.64 12.74
C SER A 106 -6.65 5.40 13.48
N TYR A 107 -5.81 4.79 14.30
CA TYR A 107 -6.28 4.10 15.50
C TYR A 107 -5.82 4.91 16.69
N GLY A 108 -6.75 5.19 17.60
CA GLY A 108 -6.63 6.15 18.70
C GLY A 108 -5.65 5.80 19.81
N ASN A 109 -4.63 4.96 19.58
CA ASN A 109 -3.60 4.65 20.57
C ASN A 109 -2.25 4.40 19.87
N GLY A 110 -1.35 5.38 19.92
CA GLY A 110 0.02 5.23 19.43
C GLY A 110 0.69 6.57 19.14
N GLY A 111 1.65 6.95 19.99
CA GLY A 111 2.26 8.28 20.02
C GLY A 111 2.88 8.78 18.71
N ARG A 112 2.94 10.12 18.64
CA ARG A 112 3.68 11.13 17.84
C ARG A 112 4.60 10.79 16.65
N ARG A 113 4.93 9.55 16.28
CA ARG A 113 6.14 9.31 15.45
C ARG A 113 5.95 8.63 14.09
N ALA A 114 4.74 8.29 13.66
CA ALA A 114 4.57 7.63 12.36
C ALA A 114 3.14 7.74 11.79
N ALA A 115 2.92 8.59 10.78
CA ALA A 115 1.60 8.75 10.15
C ALA A 115 1.26 7.48 9.33
N ARG A 116 0.42 6.61 9.89
CA ARG A 116 -0.08 5.40 9.21
C ARG A 116 -1.09 5.80 8.14
N PHE A 117 -1.03 5.14 6.99
CA PHE A 117 -1.99 5.39 5.92
C PHE A 117 -2.40 4.11 5.21
N LYS A 118 -3.53 4.18 4.51
CA LYS A 118 -4.03 3.12 3.62
C LYS A 118 -4.30 3.71 2.24
N ILE A 119 -4.23 2.87 1.21
CA ILE A 119 -4.66 3.23 -0.13
C ILE A 119 -6.17 2.99 -0.22
N ASN A 120 -6.92 3.99 -0.67
CA ASN A 120 -8.32 3.82 -1.00
C ASN A 120 -8.42 3.31 -2.46
N PRO A 121 -8.78 2.03 -2.70
CA PRO A 121 -8.84 1.47 -4.04
C PRO A 121 -9.88 2.17 -4.92
N ILE A 122 -11.01 2.59 -4.36
CA ILE A 122 -12.07 3.26 -5.10
C ILE A 122 -11.56 4.62 -5.59
N ALA A 123 -10.98 5.42 -4.70
CA ALA A 123 -10.43 6.73 -5.07
C ALA A 123 -9.27 6.59 -6.07
N LEU A 124 -8.41 5.56 -5.94
CA LEU A 124 -7.36 5.28 -6.92
C LEU A 124 -7.94 5.02 -8.31
N LYS A 125 -8.95 4.16 -8.42
CA LYS A 125 -9.59 3.83 -9.71
C LYS A 125 -10.24 5.07 -10.33
N VAL A 126 -11.01 5.82 -9.55
CA VAL A 126 -11.66 7.06 -9.99
C VAL A 126 -10.63 8.09 -10.43
N TRP A 127 -9.56 8.26 -9.67
CA TRP A 127 -8.49 9.20 -9.99
C TRP A 127 -7.76 8.80 -11.28
N LEU A 128 -7.43 7.53 -11.49
CA LEU A 128 -6.83 7.06 -12.74
C LEU A 128 -7.72 7.35 -13.96
N VAL A 129 -9.03 7.15 -13.84
CA VAL A 129 -10.00 7.45 -14.92
C VAL A 129 -10.10 8.96 -15.16
N ARG A 130 -10.23 9.77 -14.10
CA ARG A 130 -10.32 11.23 -14.18
C ARG A 130 -9.07 11.86 -14.82
N GLN A 131 -7.90 11.28 -14.56
CA GLN A 131 -6.64 11.68 -15.16
C GLN A 131 -6.43 11.07 -16.56
N GLY A 132 -7.47 10.50 -17.20
CA GLY A 132 -7.41 10.01 -18.58
C GLY A 132 -6.54 8.77 -18.78
N ALA A 133 -6.17 8.02 -17.73
CA ALA A 133 -5.27 6.87 -17.85
C ALA A 133 -5.90 5.65 -18.57
N LYS A 134 -7.23 5.63 -18.72
CA LYS A 134 -8.03 4.55 -19.35
C LYS A 134 -7.59 3.14 -18.88
N PRO A 135 -7.70 2.84 -17.57
CA PRO A 135 -7.28 1.54 -17.01
C PRO A 135 -8.11 0.38 -17.57
N HIS A 136 -7.45 -0.73 -17.93
CA HIS A 136 -8.13 -1.95 -18.37
C HIS A 136 -8.93 -2.58 -17.20
N PRO A 137 -10.11 -3.19 -17.45
CA PRO A 137 -10.92 -3.83 -16.39
C PRO A 137 -10.14 -4.83 -15.52
N THR A 138 -9.24 -5.61 -16.11
CA THR A 138 -8.37 -6.54 -15.37
C THR A 138 -7.47 -5.85 -14.33
N LEU A 139 -6.99 -4.63 -14.61
CA LEU A 139 -6.22 -3.87 -13.64
C LEU A 139 -7.12 -3.44 -12.48
N LEU A 140 -8.32 -2.94 -12.79
CA LEU A 140 -9.29 -2.49 -11.77
C LEU A 140 -9.65 -3.63 -10.81
N ALA A 141 -9.98 -4.81 -11.35
CA ALA A 141 -10.27 -6.00 -10.56
C ALA A 141 -9.09 -6.44 -9.67
N ARG A 142 -7.86 -6.36 -10.18
CA ARG A 142 -6.65 -6.68 -9.40
C ARG A 142 -6.40 -5.68 -8.27
N LEU A 143 -6.62 -4.38 -8.52
CA LEU A 143 -6.52 -3.36 -7.49
C LEU A 143 -7.52 -3.62 -6.36
N ASP A 144 -8.76 -4.00 -6.68
CA ASP A 144 -9.76 -4.36 -5.67
C ASP A 144 -9.31 -5.58 -4.85
N ARG A 145 -8.85 -6.64 -5.52
CA ARG A 145 -8.38 -7.87 -4.88
C ARG A 145 -7.22 -7.66 -3.90
N PHE A 146 -6.28 -6.77 -4.22
CA PHE A 146 -5.06 -6.60 -3.42
C PHE A 146 -5.10 -5.45 -2.42
N LEU A 147 -5.91 -4.41 -2.69
CA LEU A 147 -5.97 -3.23 -1.83
C LEU A 147 -7.20 -3.21 -0.92
N THR A 148 -8.20 -4.08 -1.16
CA THR A 148 -9.30 -4.25 -0.21
C THR A 148 -8.88 -5.31 0.81
N PRO A 149 -8.80 -4.97 2.11
CA PRO A 149 -8.57 -5.99 3.12
C PRO A 149 -9.71 -7.00 3.03
N LYS A 150 -9.38 -8.30 2.97
CA LYS A 150 -10.39 -9.34 3.17
C LYS A 150 -10.94 -9.11 4.58
N ASN A 151 -12.18 -8.67 4.68
CA ASN A 151 -12.91 -8.80 5.93
C ASN A 151 -12.85 -10.30 6.23
N ARG A 152 -12.02 -10.71 7.20
CA ARG A 152 -12.34 -11.92 7.93
C ARG A 152 -13.65 -11.58 8.58
N GLU A 153 -14.72 -12.14 8.05
CA GLU A 153 -15.97 -12.31 8.77
C GLU A 153 -15.55 -12.73 10.18
N PHE A 154 -15.88 -11.88 11.15
CA PHE A 154 -15.90 -12.29 12.54
C PHE A 154 -17.07 -13.28 12.60
N SER A 155 -16.75 -14.55 12.37
CA SER A 155 -17.54 -15.70 12.80
C SER A 155 -16.91 -16.25 14.07
#